data_AF-A0A378MX70-F1
#
_entry.id   AF-A0A378MX70-F1
#
_cell.length_a   1.000
_cell.length_b   1.000
_cell.length_c   1.000
_cell.angle_alpha   90.00
_cell.angle_beta   90.00
_cell.angle_gamma   90.00
#
_symmetry.space_group_name_H-M   'P 1'
#
loop_
_entity.id
_entity.type
_entity.pdbx_description
1 polymer ?
#
loop_
_entity_poly.entity_id
_entity_poly.type
_entity_poly.pdbx_seq_one_letter_code
_entity_poly.pdbx_strand_id
1 'polypeptide(L)'
;MNIDESGHYELICTYQGIKVHYCAEPFKGNDIASQIYKTMKRLSVGDYCRELGVKVFNGQKNLIQHGFRQGGVAGFGLRRRLIDCQGNPKFDLQRGDRKSLQTDRVILVAGPKEEQEIVRQIYHDFVYQHKTEQQIADSLNAQALLLIEIQHGRKA
;
A
#
# COMPACT_ATOMS: atom_id res chain seq x y z
N MET A 1 10.74 3.94 -11.82
CA MET A 1 12.10 4.48 -11.58
C MET A 1 12.77 4.54 -12.93
N ASN A 2 13.15 5.72 -13.40
CA ASN A 2 13.80 5.87 -14.69
C ASN A 2 15.29 5.56 -14.54
N ILE A 3 15.75 4.50 -15.21
CA ILE A 3 17.11 3.97 -15.08
C ILE A 3 18.16 5.00 -15.56
N ASP A 4 17.77 5.86 -16.51
CA ASP A 4 18.63 6.85 -17.14
C ASP A 4 18.77 8.14 -16.33
N GLU A 5 17.95 8.33 -15.31
CA GLU A 5 17.99 9.51 -14.43
C GLU A 5 19.35 9.63 -13.73
N SER A 6 19.93 8.50 -13.32
CA SER A 6 21.27 8.45 -12.74
C SER A 6 22.38 8.85 -13.73
N GLY A 7 22.21 8.56 -15.02
CA GLY A 7 23.14 8.98 -16.08
C GLY A 7 22.98 10.46 -16.44
N HIS A 8 21.75 10.96 -16.39
CA HIS A 8 21.43 12.37 -16.62
C HIS A 8 22.12 13.29 -15.60
N TYR A 9 22.00 12.99 -14.30
CA TYR A 9 22.64 13.80 -13.26
C TYR A 9 24.18 13.69 -13.29
N GLU A 10 24.72 12.51 -13.58
CA GLU A 10 26.17 12.32 -13.76
C GLU A 10 26.72 13.18 -14.92
N LEU A 11 25.98 13.24 -16.03
CA LEU A 11 26.34 14.06 -17.18
C LEU A 11 26.32 15.57 -16.83
N ILE A 12 25.29 16.03 -16.12
CA ILE A 12 25.18 17.44 -15.67
C ILE A 12 26.37 17.81 -14.76
N CYS A 13 26.68 16.99 -13.76
CA CYS A 13 27.82 17.23 -12.88
C CYS A 13 29.14 17.28 -13.66
N THR A 14 29.31 16.37 -14.62
CA THR A 14 30.51 16.32 -15.46
C THR A 14 30.64 17.57 -16.33
N TYR A 15 29.55 18.08 -16.91
CA TYR A 15 29.57 19.34 -17.68
C TYR A 15 29.97 20.56 -16.84
N GLN A 16 29.68 20.55 -15.54
CA GLN A 16 30.12 21.59 -14.60
C GLN A 16 31.52 21.36 -14.02
N GLY A 17 32.25 20.34 -14.49
CA GLY A 17 33.58 19.98 -13.99
C GLY A 17 33.56 19.34 -12.60
N ILE A 18 32.39 18.93 -12.10
CA ILE A 18 32.22 18.29 -10.79
C ILE A 18 32.41 16.78 -10.98
N LYS A 19 33.39 16.21 -10.27
CA LYS A 19 33.69 14.78 -10.33
C LYS A 19 32.74 13.98 -9.44
N VAL A 20 31.95 13.09 -10.04
CA VAL A 20 31.04 12.18 -9.32
C VAL A 20 31.81 10.94 -8.87
N HIS A 21 31.73 10.64 -7.58
CA HIS A 21 32.37 9.47 -6.96
C HIS A 21 31.31 8.51 -6.41
N TYR A 22 31.43 7.23 -6.76
CA TYR A 22 30.53 6.18 -6.28
C TYR A 22 31.20 5.41 -5.14
N CYS A 23 30.89 5.77 -3.89
CA CYS A 23 31.59 5.22 -2.71
C CYS A 23 31.33 3.72 -2.45
N ALA A 24 30.20 3.20 -2.92
CA ALA A 24 29.79 1.82 -2.69
C ALA A 24 30.22 0.84 -3.80
N GLU A 25 30.85 1.33 -4.86
CA GLU A 25 31.21 0.53 -6.03
C GLU A 25 32.71 0.72 -6.34
N PRO A 26 33.39 -0.30 -6.91
CA PRO A 26 34.85 -0.30 -7.02
C PRO A 26 35.43 0.65 -8.09
N PHE A 27 34.58 1.30 -8.89
CA PHE A 27 35.03 2.14 -10.01
C PHE A 27 35.37 3.57 -9.56
N LYS A 28 36.58 4.03 -9.94
CA LYS A 28 37.18 5.30 -9.46
C LYS A 28 37.32 6.39 -10.54
N GLY A 29 36.97 6.10 -11.80
CA GLY A 29 37.26 6.97 -12.94
C GLY A 29 36.21 6.96 -14.05
N ASN A 30 36.51 7.73 -15.11
CA ASN A 30 35.73 7.83 -16.34
C ASN A 30 36.26 6.91 -17.44
N ASP A 31 37.03 5.88 -17.08
CA ASP A 31 37.54 4.87 -17.99
C ASP A 31 36.40 4.09 -18.66
N ILE A 32 36.67 3.57 -19.86
CA ILE A 32 35.69 2.85 -20.69
C ILE A 32 35.12 1.64 -19.93
N ALA A 33 35.95 0.94 -19.14
CA ALA A 33 35.51 -0.20 -18.33
C ALA A 33 34.52 0.22 -17.24
N SER A 34 34.78 1.33 -16.53
CA SER A 34 33.82 1.91 -15.58
C SER A 34 32.50 2.33 -16.23
N GLN A 35 32.53 2.89 -17.46
CA GLN A 35 31.30 3.26 -18.18
C GLN A 35 30.47 2.04 -18.57
N ILE A 36 31.09 0.98 -19.09
CA ILE A 36 30.41 -0.28 -19.42
C ILE A 36 29.79 -0.90 -18.16
N TYR A 37 30.54 -0.93 -17.06
CA TYR A 37 30.08 -1.51 -15.80
C TYR A 37 28.88 -0.75 -15.21
N LYS A 38 28.90 0.59 -15.23
CA LYS A 38 27.76 1.43 -14.82
C LYS A 38 26.51 1.10 -15.63
N THR A 39 26.64 0.96 -16.95
CA THR A 39 25.54 0.59 -17.84
C THR A 39 25.00 -0.79 -17.53
N MET A 40 25.86 -1.79 -17.30
CA MET A 40 25.42 -3.13 -16.90
C MET A 40 24.64 -3.11 -15.58
N LYS A 41 25.14 -2.40 -14.56
CA LYS A 41 24.44 -2.25 -13.27
C LYS A 41 23.07 -1.58 -13.44
N ARG A 42 23.01 -0.49 -14.22
CA ARG A 42 21.76 0.22 -14.53
C ARG A 42 20.72 -0.70 -15.17
N LEU A 43 21.12 -1.50 -16.17
CA LEU A 43 20.25 -2.49 -16.81
C LEU A 43 19.80 -3.57 -15.81
N SER A 44 20.73 -4.12 -15.03
CA SER A 44 20.42 -5.17 -14.04
C SER A 44 19.44 -4.70 -12.95
N VAL A 45 19.49 -3.43 -12.54
CA VAL A 45 18.53 -2.88 -11.57
C VAL A 45 17.11 -2.92 -12.13
N GLY A 46 16.94 -2.60 -13.42
CA GLY A 46 15.64 -2.65 -14.09
C GLY A 46 15.03 -4.05 -14.08
N ASP A 47 15.81 -5.04 -14.52
CA ASP A 47 15.39 -6.44 -14.57
C ASP A 47 15.12 -6.99 -13.16
N TYR A 48 15.97 -6.68 -12.19
CA TYR A 48 15.77 -7.06 -10.80
C TYR A 48 14.46 -6.48 -10.23
N CYS A 49 14.20 -5.19 -10.45
CA CYS A 49 12.95 -4.55 -10.00
C CYS A 49 11.73 -5.22 -10.64
N ARG A 50 11.81 -5.55 -11.93
CA ARG A 50 10.74 -6.24 -12.66
C ARG A 50 10.48 -7.62 -12.08
N GLU A 51 11.52 -8.42 -11.88
CA GLU A 51 11.39 -9.75 -11.27
C GLU A 51 10.80 -9.69 -9.86
N LEU A 52 11.29 -8.75 -9.04
CA LEU A 52 10.77 -8.55 -7.69
C LEU A 52 9.30 -8.13 -7.72
N GLY A 53 8.92 -7.22 -8.62
CA GLY A 53 7.54 -6.80 -8.82
C GLY A 53 6.63 -7.97 -9.16
N VAL A 54 7.04 -8.85 -10.07
CA VAL A 54 6.29 -10.07 -10.41
C VAL A 54 6.13 -11.00 -9.20
N LYS A 55 7.20 -11.20 -8.42
CA LYS A 55 7.15 -12.04 -7.21
C LYS A 55 6.21 -11.46 -6.14
N VAL A 56 6.30 -10.15 -5.87
CA VAL A 56 5.42 -9.46 -4.92
C VAL A 56 3.97 -9.53 -5.38
N PHE A 57 3.70 -9.28 -6.67
CA PHE A 57 2.36 -9.38 -7.23
C PHE A 57 1.77 -10.79 -7.10
N ASN A 58 2.55 -11.83 -7.44
CA ASN A 58 2.11 -13.20 -7.29
C ASN A 58 1.85 -13.58 -5.82
N GLY A 59 2.69 -13.10 -4.89
CA GLY A 59 2.45 -13.27 -3.45
C GLY A 59 1.18 -12.57 -2.96
N GLN A 60 0.89 -11.37 -3.48
CA GLN A 60 -0.36 -10.64 -3.24
C GLN A 60 -1.58 -11.38 -3.75
N LYS A 61 -1.53 -11.78 -5.02
CA LYS A 61 -2.60 -12.53 -5.68
C LYS A 61 -2.92 -13.81 -4.93
N ASN A 62 -1.92 -14.59 -4.56
CA ASN A 62 -2.12 -15.86 -3.86
C ASN A 62 -2.84 -15.66 -2.51
N LEU A 63 -2.43 -14.67 -1.72
CA LEU A 63 -3.08 -14.39 -0.44
C LEU A 63 -4.52 -13.91 -0.60
N ILE A 64 -4.81 -13.08 -1.62
CA ILE A 64 -6.18 -12.65 -1.92
C ILE A 64 -7.06 -13.82 -2.38
N GLN A 65 -6.52 -14.74 -3.19
CA GLN A 65 -7.23 -15.94 -3.64
C GLN A 65 -7.63 -16.85 -2.46
N HIS A 66 -6.85 -16.87 -1.39
CA HIS A 66 -7.20 -17.56 -0.14
C HIS A 66 -8.10 -16.74 0.81
N GLY A 67 -8.59 -15.57 0.39
CA GLY A 67 -9.46 -14.71 1.19
C GLY A 67 -8.75 -13.89 2.25
N PHE A 68 -7.41 -13.85 2.24
CA PHE A 68 -6.64 -13.08 3.20
C PHE A 68 -6.46 -11.62 2.75
N ARG A 69 -6.69 -10.70 3.68
CA ARG A 69 -6.49 -9.27 3.49
C ARG A 69 -5.03 -8.91 3.74
N GLN A 70 -4.34 -8.47 2.70
CA GLN A 70 -3.01 -7.89 2.83
C GLN A 70 -3.08 -6.39 3.17
N GLY A 71 -2.94 -6.09 4.46
CA GLY A 71 -2.79 -4.71 4.93
C GLY A 71 -3.99 -3.79 4.64
N GLY A 72 -3.74 -2.49 4.75
CA GLY A 72 -4.75 -1.44 4.62
C GLY A 72 -5.67 -1.33 5.84
N VAL A 73 -6.39 -0.21 5.90
CA VAL A 73 -7.48 -0.02 6.86
C VAL A 73 -8.71 -0.84 6.42
N ALA A 74 -9.50 -1.31 7.39
CA ALA A 74 -10.83 -1.84 7.08
C ALA A 74 -11.72 -0.69 6.57
N GLY A 75 -12.59 -1.00 5.61
CA GLY A 75 -13.68 -0.08 5.26
C GLY A 75 -14.65 0.10 6.42
N PHE A 76 -15.45 1.16 6.39
CA PHE A 76 -16.53 1.37 7.35
C PHE A 76 -17.49 0.17 7.34
N GLY A 77 -17.94 -0.29 8.52
CA GLY A 77 -18.74 -1.50 8.65
C GLY A 77 -17.95 -2.81 8.61
N LEU A 78 -16.62 -2.76 8.48
CA LEU A 78 -15.74 -3.94 8.51
C LEU A 78 -14.69 -3.83 9.63
N ARG A 79 -14.18 -4.97 10.07
CA ARG A 79 -13.07 -5.07 11.03
C ARG A 79 -12.00 -6.02 10.51
N ARG A 80 -10.75 -5.75 10.85
CA ARG A 80 -9.62 -6.63 10.58
C ARG A 80 -9.52 -7.65 11.70
N ARG A 81 -9.71 -8.92 11.39
CA ARG A 81 -9.54 -10.01 12.36
C ARG A 81 -8.28 -10.80 12.07
N LEU A 82 -7.48 -11.06 13.09
CA LEU A 82 -6.33 -11.94 13.00
C LEU A 82 -6.80 -13.41 13.12
N ILE A 83 -6.26 -14.28 12.28
CA ILE A 83 -6.45 -15.72 12.35
C ILE A 83 -5.08 -16.42 12.46
N ASP A 84 -5.04 -17.56 13.14
CA ASP A 84 -3.85 -18.39 13.24
C ASP A 84 -3.56 -19.18 11.95
N CYS A 85 -2.52 -20.03 11.97
CA CYS A 85 -2.16 -20.89 10.84
C CYS A 85 -3.15 -22.04 10.59
N GLN A 86 -4.02 -22.35 11.54
CA GLN A 86 -5.09 -23.36 11.41
C GLN A 86 -6.41 -22.73 10.95
N GLY A 87 -6.49 -21.40 10.88
CA GLY A 87 -7.68 -20.65 10.49
C GLY A 87 -8.59 -20.27 11.67
N ASN A 88 -8.17 -20.50 12.92
CA ASN A 88 -8.97 -20.11 14.08
C ASN A 88 -8.90 -18.59 14.31
N PRO A 89 -10.03 -17.95 14.64
CA PRO A 89 -10.07 -16.53 14.95
C PRO A 89 -9.33 -16.24 16.26
N LYS A 90 -8.48 -15.20 16.26
CA LYS A 90 -7.78 -14.70 17.45
C LYS A 90 -8.48 -13.45 17.97
N PHE A 91 -8.00 -12.27 17.58
CA PHE A 91 -8.52 -10.98 18.04
C PHE A 91 -8.63 -9.98 16.88
N ASP A 92 -9.41 -8.93 17.10
CA ASP A 92 -9.57 -7.84 16.15
C ASP A 92 -8.40 -6.85 16.25
N LEU A 93 -7.81 -6.53 15.12
CA LEU A 93 -6.72 -5.57 15.00
C LEU A 93 -7.29 -4.16 14.88
N GLN A 94 -6.88 -3.26 15.77
CA GLN A 94 -7.22 -1.86 15.70
C GLN A 94 -6.44 -1.16 14.58
N ARG A 95 -6.76 0.12 14.36
CA ARG A 95 -6.06 0.95 13.39
C ARG A 95 -4.59 1.13 13.81
N GLY A 96 -3.67 0.84 12.90
CA GLY A 96 -2.23 0.88 13.17
C GLY A 96 -1.65 -0.44 13.65
N ASP A 97 -2.48 -1.37 14.15
CA ASP A 97 -2.00 -2.67 14.60
C ASP A 97 -1.47 -3.51 13.44
N ARG A 98 -0.31 -4.09 13.70
CA ARG A 98 0.41 -5.03 12.84
C ARG A 98 0.28 -6.42 13.43
N LYS A 99 0.23 -7.42 12.56
CA LYS A 99 0.30 -8.82 13.01
C LYS A 99 1.63 -9.08 13.72
N SER A 100 1.58 -9.85 14.80
CA SER A 100 2.78 -10.19 15.58
C SER A 100 3.60 -11.31 14.94
N LEU A 101 2.95 -12.24 14.24
CA LEU A 101 3.59 -13.40 13.61
C LEU A 101 3.42 -13.39 12.09
N GLN A 102 4.44 -13.87 11.38
CA GLN A 102 4.39 -13.96 9.92
C GLN A 102 3.36 -15.00 9.43
N THR A 103 3.19 -16.08 10.19
CA THR A 103 2.25 -17.18 9.92
C THR A 103 0.79 -16.76 10.04
N ASP A 104 0.50 -15.82 10.94
CA ASP A 104 -0.86 -15.32 11.15
C ASP A 104 -1.35 -14.55 9.91
N ARG A 105 -2.64 -14.72 9.62
CA ARG A 105 -3.31 -14.08 8.49
C ARG A 105 -4.36 -13.10 9.00
N VAL A 106 -4.75 -12.16 8.15
CA VAL A 106 -5.79 -11.18 8.47
C VAL A 106 -6.95 -11.39 7.51
N ILE A 107 -8.17 -11.39 8.02
CA ILE A 107 -9.41 -11.42 7.24
C ILE A 107 -10.26 -10.19 7.58
N LEU A 108 -11.19 -9.87 6.69
CA LEU A 108 -12.21 -8.87 6.95
C LEU A 108 -13.46 -9.55 7.49
N VAL A 109 -13.93 -9.10 8.63
CA VAL A 109 -15.18 -9.55 9.25
C VAL A 109 -16.14 -8.38 9.35
N ALA A 110 -17.43 -8.69 9.48
CA ALA A 110 -18.45 -7.69 9.70
C ALA A 110 -18.18 -6.93 11.01
N GLY A 111 -18.27 -5.60 10.95
CA GLY A 111 -18.09 -4.71 12.09
C GLY A 111 -19.33 -4.61 12.98
N PRO A 112 -19.43 -3.57 13.82
CA PRO A 112 -20.61 -3.33 14.66
C PRO A 112 -21.90 -3.27 13.84
N LYS A 113 -23.01 -3.75 14.41
CA LYS A 113 -24.32 -3.75 13.73
C LYS A 113 -24.76 -2.36 13.31
N GLU A 114 -24.45 -1.35 14.11
CA GLU A 114 -24.75 0.06 13.83
C GLU A 114 -24.10 0.52 12.53
N GLU A 115 -22.81 0.26 12.33
CA GLU A 115 -22.11 0.60 11.10
C GLU A 115 -22.64 -0.17 9.89
N GLN A 116 -22.97 -1.46 10.08
CA GLN A 116 -23.56 -2.27 9.01
C GLN A 116 -24.91 -1.72 8.56
N GLU A 117 -25.73 -1.25 9.51
CA GLU A 117 -27.07 -0.73 9.21
C GLU A 117 -26.98 0.59 8.43
N ILE A 118 -26.03 1.47 8.78
CA ILE A 118 -25.75 2.68 8.01
C ILE A 118 -25.37 2.32 6.57
N VAL A 119 -24.51 1.32 6.36
CA VAL A 119 -24.13 0.87 5.01
C VAL A 119 -25.36 0.35 4.25
N ARG A 120 -26.21 -0.47 4.89
CA ARG A 120 -27.46 -0.94 4.27
C ARG A 120 -28.38 0.21 3.89
N GLN A 121 -28.52 1.20 4.76
CA GLN A 121 -29.34 2.39 4.52
C GLN A 121 -28.82 3.20 3.32
N ILE A 122 -27.51 3.40 3.21
CA ILE A 122 -26.89 4.07 2.06
C ILE A 122 -27.25 3.36 0.75
N TYR A 123 -27.09 2.03 0.70
CA TYR A 123 -27.44 1.26 -0.49
C TYR A 123 -28.94 1.29 -0.79
N HIS A 124 -29.79 1.23 0.25
CA HIS A 124 -31.23 1.31 0.08
C HIS A 124 -31.66 2.66 -0.51
N ASP A 125 -31.13 3.76 0.02
CA ASP A 125 -31.43 5.11 -0.44
C ASP A 125 -30.94 5.37 -1.88
N PHE A 126 -29.79 4.79 -2.25
CA PHE A 126 -29.27 4.89 -3.61
C PHE A 126 -30.08 4.05 -4.60
N VAL A 127 -30.35 2.78 -4.28
CA VAL A 127 -30.97 1.82 -5.21
C VAL A 127 -32.48 2.03 -5.34
N TYR A 128 -33.20 2.19 -4.21
CA TYR A 128 -34.66 2.22 -4.20
C TYR A 128 -35.24 3.63 -4.17
N GLN A 129 -34.55 4.58 -3.54
CA GLN A 129 -35.03 5.98 -3.45
C GLN A 129 -34.36 6.89 -4.50
N HIS A 130 -33.42 6.37 -5.28
CA HIS A 130 -32.69 7.11 -6.32
C HIS A 130 -32.07 8.43 -5.82
N LYS A 131 -31.69 8.48 -4.54
CA LYS A 131 -31.02 9.66 -3.98
C LYS A 131 -29.62 9.80 -4.56
N THR A 132 -29.19 11.03 -4.77
CA THR A 132 -27.80 11.32 -5.14
C THR A 132 -26.87 11.15 -3.95
N GLU A 133 -25.57 10.97 -4.21
CA GLU A 133 -24.55 10.84 -3.18
C GLU A 133 -24.54 12.06 -2.24
N GLN A 134 -24.82 13.26 -2.76
CA GLN A 134 -24.95 14.48 -1.98
C GLN A 134 -26.14 14.43 -1.02
N GLN A 135 -27.33 14.03 -1.50
CA GLN A 135 -28.53 13.92 -0.66
C GLN A 135 -28.37 12.86 0.44
N ILE A 136 -27.68 11.76 0.15
CA ILE A 136 -27.35 10.74 1.15
C ILE A 136 -26.39 11.31 2.19
N ALA A 137 -25.34 12.02 1.76
CA ALA A 137 -24.40 12.66 2.68
C ALA A 137 -25.09 13.69 3.59
N ASP A 138 -25.94 14.54 3.04
CA ASP A 138 -26.71 15.53 3.80
C ASP A 138 -27.65 14.87 4.82
N SER A 139 -28.33 13.78 4.43
CA SER A 139 -29.18 12.99 5.33
C SER A 139 -28.39 12.38 6.49
N LEU A 140 -27.21 11.82 6.22
CA LEU A 140 -26.34 11.23 7.25
C LEU A 140 -25.76 12.30 8.19
N ASN A 141 -25.34 13.44 7.64
CA ASN A 141 -24.86 14.59 8.40
C ASN A 141 -25.96 15.15 9.32
N ALA A 142 -27.20 15.26 8.83
CA ALA A 142 -28.35 15.71 9.60
C ALA A 142 -28.72 14.76 10.75
N GLN A 143 -28.47 13.45 10.58
CA GLN A 143 -28.67 12.44 11.62
C GLN A 143 -27.59 12.47 12.71
N ALA A 144 -26.66 13.44 12.68
CA ALA A 144 -25.50 13.53 13.56
C ALA A 144 -24.64 12.26 13.58
N LEU A 145 -24.75 11.43 12.53
CA LEU A 145 -23.75 10.44 12.16
C LEU A 145 -22.56 11.18 11.56
N LEU A 146 -22.00 12.11 12.34
CA LEU A 146 -20.60 12.48 12.21
C LEU A 146 -19.86 11.16 12.11
N LEU A 147 -18.99 11.04 11.11
CA LEU A 147 -17.99 9.98 11.01
C LEU A 147 -17.17 10.03 12.31
N ILE A 148 -17.68 9.36 13.35
CA ILE A 148 -17.10 9.27 14.67
C ILE A 148 -15.72 8.66 14.46
N GLU A 149 -14.72 9.48 14.78
CA GLU A 149 -13.31 9.15 14.94
C GLU A 149 -12.44 8.94 13.67
N ILE A 150 -12.19 10.05 12.97
CA ILE A 150 -10.85 10.31 12.39
C ILE A 150 -9.80 10.57 13.50
N GLN A 151 -10.16 10.50 14.79
CA GLN A 151 -9.43 11.17 15.86
C GLN A 151 -8.23 10.45 16.51
N HIS A 152 -7.76 9.27 16.11
CA HIS A 152 -6.47 8.76 16.64
C HIS A 152 -5.52 8.35 15.51
N GLY A 153 -4.57 9.24 15.18
CA GLY A 153 -3.41 8.87 14.35
C GLY A 153 -2.72 9.92 13.48
N ARG A 154 -2.89 11.23 13.70
CA ARG A 154 -1.81 12.20 13.41
C ARG A 154 -1.22 12.63 14.73
N LYS A 155 -0.22 11.90 15.22
CA LYS A 155 0.80 12.48 16.09
C LYS A 155 2.08 12.61 15.27
N ALA A 156 2.76 13.73 15.55
CA ALA A 156 3.91 14.31 14.85
C ALA A 156 5.02 13.31 14.52
#